data_AF-A0AA38URH4-F1
#
_entry.id   AF-A0AA38URH4-F1
#
_cell.length_a   1.000
_cell.length_b   1.000
_cell.length_c   1.000
_cell.angle_alpha   90.00
_cell.angle_beta   90.00
_cell.angle_gamma   90.00
#
_symmetry.space_group_name_H-M   'P 1'
#
loop_
_entity.id
_entity.type
_entity.pdbx_description
1 polymer ?
#
loop_
_entity_poly.entity_id
_entity_poly.type
_entity_poly.pdbx_seq_one_letter_code
_entity_poly.pdbx_strand_id
1 'polypeptide(L)'
;MSLTSGILKAVQVRSLHPLALLISSWVNLLLHTCEVLLCVYFLFFSTQKITKGTVFFIIVALLVDTIGTVAVCCSTVVALDSLTSNEAKLSTHWSTLSTVFTTYLASVLEQSFFLRRYWSISHNRIITSILAILIFSNAASAIAIATFFQVNPVSIGTLELKENTPLASAAIMAATDISLAMVTIWKLKSVKTSRNATRALLHKVCFYIGAYGCVTAVSTSLLLAFWLTDLNGYTFVFRILGRIYSLTALVNFLLVYEWRAEAAKKLGAFHSPYSHTRSGTCHTS
;
A
#
# COMPACT_ATOMS: atom_id res chain seq x y z
N MET A 1 16.29 -17.44 -27.79
CA MET A 1 15.60 -16.13 -27.65
C MET A 1 16.20 -15.25 -26.53
N SER A 2 17.29 -15.65 -25.85
CA SER A 2 17.74 -14.97 -24.61
C SER A 2 18.80 -13.88 -24.78
N LEU A 3 19.71 -13.96 -25.76
CA LEU A 3 20.80 -12.97 -25.85
C LEU A 3 20.38 -11.63 -26.50
N THR A 4 19.55 -11.69 -27.54
CA THR A 4 19.06 -10.51 -28.25
C THR A 4 18.06 -9.69 -27.43
N SER A 5 17.25 -10.35 -26.60
CA SER A 5 16.35 -9.71 -25.63
C SER A 5 17.13 -8.86 -24.61
N GLY A 6 18.20 -9.41 -24.03
CA GLY A 6 19.01 -8.71 -23.03
C GLY A 6 19.75 -7.49 -23.59
N ILE A 7 20.29 -7.59 -24.81
CA ILE A 7 20.96 -6.46 -25.48
C ILE A 7 19.96 -5.34 -25.81
N LEU A 8 18.77 -5.69 -26.31
CA LEU A 8 17.72 -4.71 -26.62
C LEU A 8 17.27 -3.97 -25.35
N LYS A 9 17.05 -4.71 -24.25
CA LYS A 9 16.71 -4.10 -22.95
C LYS A 9 17.85 -3.26 -22.38
N ALA A 10 19.10 -3.67 -22.52
CA ALA A 10 20.25 -2.86 -22.07
C ALA A 10 20.38 -1.53 -22.85
N VAL A 11 20.08 -1.54 -24.16
CA VAL A 11 19.97 -0.32 -24.96
C VAL A 11 18.76 0.52 -24.52
N GLN A 12 17.65 -0.11 -24.18
CA GLN A 12 16.43 0.58 -23.73
C GLN A 12 16.55 1.17 -22.32
N VAL A 13 17.36 0.57 -21.43
CA VAL A 13 17.72 1.15 -20.12
C VAL A 13 18.50 2.46 -20.31
N ARG A 14 19.27 2.59 -21.39
CA ARG A 14 19.94 3.85 -21.77
C ARG A 14 18.99 4.89 -22.35
N SER A 15 17.78 4.50 -22.77
CA SER A 15 16.76 5.41 -23.31
C SER A 15 15.56 5.53 -22.36
N LEU A 16 15.78 5.48 -21.04
CA LEU A 16 14.74 5.93 -20.10
C LEU A 16 14.41 7.39 -20.43
N HIS A 17 13.17 7.62 -20.85
CA HIS A 17 12.80 8.93 -21.37
C HIS A 17 12.76 9.95 -20.22
N PRO A 18 13.49 11.07 -20.29
CA PRO A 18 13.57 12.05 -19.19
C PRO A 18 12.20 12.57 -18.76
N LEU A 19 11.30 12.72 -19.75
CA LEU A 19 9.90 13.08 -19.54
C LEU A 19 9.13 12.05 -18.71
N ALA A 20 9.35 10.74 -18.89
CA ALA A 20 8.68 9.71 -18.11
C ALA A 20 9.10 9.75 -16.64
N LEU A 21 10.41 9.96 -16.39
CA LEU A 21 10.94 10.16 -15.05
C LEU A 21 10.34 11.41 -14.39
N LEU A 22 10.28 12.52 -15.12
CA LEU A 22 9.69 13.76 -14.65
C LEU A 22 8.20 13.57 -14.31
N ILE A 23 7.40 13.04 -15.22
CA ILE A 23 5.96 12.78 -15.00
C ILE A 23 5.77 11.84 -13.80
N SER A 24 6.56 10.77 -13.67
CA SER A 24 6.47 9.87 -12.51
C SER A 24 6.72 10.59 -11.19
N SER A 25 7.66 11.54 -11.15
CA SER A 25 7.97 12.32 -9.94
C SER A 25 6.85 13.29 -9.56
N TRP A 26 6.21 13.94 -10.56
CA TRP A 26 5.06 14.81 -10.34
C TRP A 26 3.85 14.04 -9.84
N VAL A 27 3.52 12.90 -10.48
CA VAL A 27 2.41 12.05 -10.03
C VAL A 27 2.68 11.52 -8.62
N ASN A 28 3.92 11.10 -8.32
CA ASN A 28 4.30 10.68 -6.97
C ASN A 28 4.12 11.80 -5.93
N LEU A 29 4.52 13.04 -6.24
CA LEU A 29 4.31 14.21 -5.37
C LEU A 29 2.83 14.52 -5.16
N LEU A 30 2.01 14.43 -6.20
CA LEU A 30 0.56 14.62 -6.10
C LEU A 30 -0.09 13.57 -5.19
N LEU A 31 0.25 12.30 -5.37
CA LEU A 31 -0.26 11.21 -4.51
C LEU A 31 0.19 11.39 -3.06
N HIS A 32 1.44 11.75 -2.84
CA HIS A 32 1.95 12.03 -1.50
C HIS A 32 1.27 13.26 -0.86
N THR A 33 0.96 14.29 -1.64
CA THR A 33 0.21 15.45 -1.14
C THR A 33 -1.21 15.05 -0.71
N CYS A 34 -1.89 14.21 -1.51
CA CYS A 34 -3.19 13.65 -1.13
C CYS A 34 -3.11 12.84 0.16
N GLU A 35 -2.06 12.03 0.32
CA GLU A 35 -1.81 11.24 1.53
C GLU A 35 -1.62 12.13 2.75
N VAL A 36 -0.75 13.15 2.66
CA VAL A 36 -0.53 14.14 3.73
C VAL A 36 -1.85 14.82 4.12
N LEU A 37 -2.64 15.25 3.14
CA LEU A 37 -3.95 15.88 3.39
C LEU A 37 -4.91 14.94 4.13
N LEU A 38 -4.98 13.67 3.72
CA LEU A 38 -5.80 12.66 4.39
C LEU A 38 -5.30 12.38 5.82
N CYS A 39 -3.98 12.30 6.03
CA CYS A 39 -3.38 12.12 7.35
C CYS A 39 -3.67 13.31 8.27
N VAL A 40 -3.48 14.54 7.79
CA VAL A 40 -3.79 15.78 8.54
C VAL A 40 -5.28 15.85 8.84
N TYR A 41 -6.14 15.59 7.85
CA TYR A 41 -7.58 15.52 8.06
C TYR A 41 -7.92 14.55 9.19
N PHE A 42 -7.34 13.34 9.14
CA PHE A 42 -7.61 12.30 10.11
C PHE A 42 -7.10 12.64 11.52
N LEU A 43 -5.92 13.24 11.64
CA LEU A 43 -5.32 13.55 12.94
C LEU A 43 -5.98 14.76 13.63
N PHE A 44 -6.41 15.76 12.87
CA PHE A 44 -6.94 17.01 13.43
C PHE A 44 -8.47 17.09 13.48
N PHE A 45 -9.17 16.53 12.49
CA PHE A 45 -10.62 16.70 12.36
C PHE A 45 -11.43 15.47 12.77
N SER A 46 -10.77 14.35 13.07
CA SER A 46 -11.45 13.18 13.57
C SER A 46 -11.98 13.43 14.99
N THR A 47 -13.31 13.54 15.09
CA THR A 47 -14.02 13.85 16.34
C THR A 47 -14.05 12.69 17.35
N GLN A 48 -13.63 11.49 16.94
CA GLN A 48 -13.71 10.30 17.79
C GLN A 48 -12.34 9.91 18.38
N LYS A 49 -12.36 9.15 19.48
CA LYS A 49 -11.15 8.71 20.17
C LYS A 49 -10.37 7.72 19.29
N ILE A 50 -9.33 8.20 18.62
CA ILE A 50 -8.42 7.35 17.84
C ILE A 50 -7.57 6.52 18.81
N THR A 51 -7.39 5.23 18.52
CA THR A 51 -6.48 4.39 19.31
C THR A 51 -5.02 4.79 19.06
N LYS A 52 -4.19 4.80 20.11
CA LYS A 52 -2.75 5.15 19.98
C LYS A 52 -2.04 4.33 18.89
N GLY A 53 -2.39 3.06 18.74
CA GLY A 53 -1.82 2.19 17.70
C GLY A 53 -2.18 2.60 16.28
N THR A 54 -3.37 3.16 16.05
CA THR A 54 -3.74 3.73 14.74
C THR A 54 -2.91 4.96 14.43
N VAL A 55 -2.80 5.89 15.38
CA VAL A 55 -2.00 7.12 15.19
C VAL A 55 -0.57 6.76 14.86
N PHE A 56 0.00 5.80 15.60
CA PHE A 56 1.33 5.28 15.32
C PHE A 56 1.45 4.71 13.90
N PHE A 57 0.50 3.89 13.45
CA PHE A 57 0.50 3.34 12.09
C PHE A 57 0.48 4.44 11.01
N ILE A 58 -0.38 5.46 11.18
CA ILE A 58 -0.48 6.58 10.23
C ILE A 58 0.83 7.36 10.16
N ILE A 59 1.45 7.65 11.32
CA ILE A 59 2.74 8.35 11.37
C ILE A 59 3.83 7.52 10.68
N VAL A 60 3.90 6.21 10.96
CA VAL A 60 4.89 5.32 10.33
C VAL A 60 4.70 5.26 8.81
N ALA A 61 3.46 5.09 8.32
CA ALA A 61 3.17 5.10 6.89
C ALA A 61 3.60 6.42 6.25
N LEU A 62 3.25 7.56 6.85
CA LEU A 62 3.61 8.88 6.35
C LEU A 62 5.14 9.10 6.31
N LEU A 63 5.88 8.61 7.29
CA LEU A 63 7.34 8.71 7.33
C LEU A 63 7.99 7.88 6.21
N VAL A 64 7.54 6.63 6.04
CA VAL A 64 8.00 5.76 4.94
C VAL A 64 7.73 6.43 3.60
N ASP A 65 6.56 7.06 3.46
CA ASP A 65 6.15 7.71 2.24
C ASP A 65 6.89 9.04 1.99
N THR A 66 7.23 9.76 3.04
CA THR A 66 8.08 10.95 2.92
C THR A 66 9.48 10.57 2.43
N ILE A 67 10.10 9.54 3.02
CA ILE A 67 11.43 9.06 2.62
C ILE A 67 11.42 8.58 1.17
N GLY A 68 10.41 7.80 0.78
CA GLY A 68 10.31 7.30 -0.59
C GLY A 68 10.09 8.43 -1.61
N THR A 69 9.33 9.47 -1.25
CA THR A 69 9.10 10.61 -2.14
C THR A 69 10.38 11.41 -2.35
N VAL A 70 11.14 11.66 -1.28
CA VAL A 70 12.46 12.31 -1.37
C VAL A 70 13.40 11.47 -2.24
N ALA A 71 13.43 10.14 -2.06
CA ALA A 71 14.26 9.26 -2.87
C ALA A 71 13.90 9.31 -4.37
N VAL A 72 12.59 9.33 -4.70
CA VAL A 72 12.11 9.48 -6.09
C VAL A 72 12.51 10.84 -6.67
N CYS A 73 12.36 11.93 -5.92
CA CYS A 73 12.77 13.27 -6.36
C CYS A 73 14.29 13.34 -6.59
N CYS A 74 15.10 12.90 -5.64
CA CYS A 74 16.56 12.85 -5.77
C CYS A 74 16.98 12.00 -6.98
N SER A 75 16.40 10.82 -7.16
CA SER A 75 16.70 9.94 -8.30
C SER A 75 16.36 10.58 -9.64
N THR A 76 15.34 11.45 -9.68
CA THR A 76 14.93 12.16 -10.90
C THR A 76 15.90 13.28 -11.21
N VAL A 77 16.32 14.06 -10.21
CA VAL A 77 17.31 15.13 -10.39
C VAL A 77 18.65 14.56 -10.86
N VAL A 78 19.14 13.50 -10.23
CA VAL A 78 20.39 12.82 -10.62
C VAL A 78 20.30 12.27 -12.04
N ALA A 79 19.17 11.64 -12.40
CA ALA A 79 18.96 11.15 -13.75
C ALA A 79 18.94 12.27 -14.80
N LEU A 80 18.33 13.42 -14.49
CA LEU A 80 18.36 14.59 -15.38
C LEU A 80 19.77 15.17 -15.52
N ASP A 81 20.50 15.30 -14.41
CA ASP A 81 21.88 15.81 -14.43
C ASP A 81 22.82 14.91 -15.23
N SER A 82 22.62 13.58 -15.17
CA SER A 82 23.39 12.60 -15.96
C SER A 82 23.26 12.74 -17.48
N LEU A 83 22.21 13.44 -17.96
CA LEU A 83 22.05 13.74 -19.37
C LEU A 83 22.89 14.93 -19.79
N THR A 84 23.20 15.81 -18.85
CA THR A 84 24.00 17.02 -19.06
C THR A 84 25.46 16.85 -18.66
N SER A 85 25.78 15.96 -17.72
CA SER A 85 27.11 15.74 -17.15
C SER A 85 27.53 14.27 -17.25
N ASN A 86 28.79 14.00 -17.64
CA ASN A 86 29.33 12.63 -17.75
C ASN A 86 29.70 11.98 -16.40
N GLU A 87 29.55 12.70 -15.27
CA GLU A 87 30.06 12.28 -13.95
C GLU A 87 29.02 11.64 -13.02
N ALA A 88 27.75 11.56 -13.41
CA ALA A 88 26.62 11.22 -12.53
C ALA A 88 26.51 9.74 -12.07
N LYS A 89 27.53 8.90 -12.24
CA LYS A 89 27.42 7.46 -11.96
C LYS A 89 27.27 7.11 -10.48
N LEU A 90 27.87 7.86 -9.56
CA LEU A 90 27.95 7.45 -8.14
C LEU A 90 26.68 7.78 -7.33
N SER A 91 25.94 8.85 -7.69
CA SER A 91 24.80 9.33 -6.90
C SER A 91 23.49 8.52 -7.08
N THR A 92 23.40 7.65 -8.10
CA THR A 92 22.16 6.97 -8.49
C THR A 92 21.81 5.75 -7.60
N HIS A 93 22.81 5.21 -6.91
CA HIS A 93 22.70 3.91 -6.23
C HIS A 93 21.84 3.95 -4.97
N TRP A 94 22.05 4.93 -4.09
CA TRP A 94 21.34 5.01 -2.82
C TRP A 94 19.85 5.30 -3.00
N SER A 95 19.48 6.22 -3.91
CA SER A 95 18.09 6.64 -4.11
C SER A 95 17.23 5.49 -4.67
N THR A 96 17.81 4.67 -5.53
CA THR A 96 17.15 3.48 -6.07
C THR A 96 16.87 2.47 -4.96
N LEU A 97 17.87 2.19 -4.11
CA LEU A 97 17.72 1.28 -2.98
C LEU A 97 16.68 1.80 -1.97
N SER A 98 16.71 3.09 -1.65
CA SER A 98 15.72 3.73 -0.77
C SER A 98 14.31 3.62 -1.36
N THR A 99 14.14 3.85 -2.66
CA THR A 99 12.83 3.71 -3.33
C THR A 99 12.32 2.28 -3.20
N VAL A 100 13.15 1.28 -3.54
CA VAL A 100 12.79 -0.15 -3.39
C VAL A 100 12.39 -0.45 -1.94
N PHE A 101 13.23 -0.08 -0.98
CA PHE A 101 12.97 -0.33 0.43
C PHE A 101 11.64 0.29 0.89
N THR A 102 11.40 1.56 0.57
CA THR A 102 10.15 2.24 0.97
C THR A 102 8.91 1.69 0.28
N THR A 103 8.99 1.27 -0.99
CA THR A 103 7.86 0.64 -1.71
C THR A 103 7.46 -0.69 -1.08
N TYR A 104 8.43 -1.56 -0.79
CA TYR A 104 8.13 -2.84 -0.14
C TYR A 104 7.70 -2.66 1.32
N LEU A 105 8.25 -1.67 2.03
CA LEU A 105 7.80 -1.36 3.38
C LEU A 105 6.37 -0.83 3.40
N ALA A 106 5.98 0.04 2.46
CA ALA A 106 4.60 0.50 2.29
C ALA A 106 3.65 -0.67 1.98
N SER A 107 4.05 -1.57 1.07
CA SER A 107 3.30 -2.80 0.78
C SER A 107 3.13 -3.69 2.01
N VAL A 108 4.20 -3.91 2.79
CA VAL A 108 4.13 -4.69 4.04
C VAL A 108 3.20 -4.04 5.05
N LEU A 109 3.24 -2.72 5.22
CA LEU A 109 2.35 -1.99 6.13
C LEU A 109 0.87 -2.17 5.74
N GLU A 110 0.56 -2.01 4.46
CA GLU A 110 -0.79 -2.17 3.92
C GLU A 110 -1.30 -3.61 4.02
N GLN A 111 -0.51 -4.58 3.56
CA GLN A 111 -0.86 -6.00 3.65
C GLN A 111 -0.97 -6.48 5.11
N SER A 112 -0.11 -6.01 6.01
CA SER A 112 -0.19 -6.30 7.45
C SER A 112 -1.45 -5.73 8.08
N PHE A 113 -1.89 -4.54 7.64
CA PHE A 113 -3.15 -3.95 8.10
C PHE A 113 -4.35 -4.83 7.73
N PHE A 114 -4.43 -5.28 6.47
CA PHE A 114 -5.47 -6.18 6.01
C PHE A 114 -5.38 -7.57 6.66
N LEU A 115 -4.18 -8.09 6.86
CA LEU A 115 -3.96 -9.35 7.56
C LEU A 115 -4.43 -9.28 9.02
N ARG A 116 -4.10 -8.20 9.73
CA ARG A 116 -4.58 -7.95 11.10
C ARG A 116 -6.10 -7.91 11.14
N ARG A 117 -6.73 -7.29 10.14
CA ARG A 117 -8.19 -7.26 10.01
C ARG A 117 -8.77 -8.65 9.80
N TYR A 118 -8.19 -9.43 8.89
CA TYR A 118 -8.57 -10.82 8.66
C TYR A 118 -8.47 -11.65 9.96
N TRP A 119 -7.33 -11.53 10.67
CA TRP A 119 -7.09 -12.21 11.93
C TRP A 119 -8.17 -11.88 12.98
N SER A 120 -8.50 -10.59 13.13
CA SER A 120 -9.54 -10.14 14.08
C SER A 120 -10.93 -10.71 13.80
N ILE A 121 -11.22 -11.11 12.55
CA ILE A 121 -12.52 -11.69 12.18
C ILE A 121 -12.46 -13.22 12.23
N SER A 122 -11.37 -13.80 11.71
CA SER A 122 -11.27 -15.24 11.46
C SER A 122 -10.76 -16.03 12.66
N HIS A 123 -9.80 -15.46 13.40
CA HIS A 123 -8.98 -16.16 14.40
C HIS A 123 -8.29 -17.45 13.90
N ASN A 124 -8.23 -17.67 12.58
CA ASN A 124 -7.59 -18.84 11.97
C ASN A 124 -6.08 -18.64 11.87
N ARG A 125 -5.32 -19.33 12.72
CA ARG A 125 -3.86 -19.19 12.82
C ARG A 125 -3.14 -19.65 11.57
N ILE A 126 -3.62 -20.73 10.95
CA ILE A 126 -2.93 -21.37 9.82
C ILE A 126 -2.92 -20.44 8.61
N ILE A 127 -4.10 -19.97 8.19
CA ILE A 127 -4.23 -19.08 7.02
C ILE A 127 -3.48 -17.76 7.27
N THR A 128 -3.60 -17.22 8.48
CA THR A 128 -2.92 -15.97 8.86
C THR A 128 -1.40 -16.11 8.80
N SER A 129 -0.85 -17.23 9.30
CA SER A 129 0.60 -17.49 9.23
C SER A 129 1.09 -17.68 7.79
N ILE A 130 0.33 -18.40 6.95
CA ILE A 130 0.69 -18.57 5.53
C ILE A 130 0.76 -17.21 4.82
N LEU A 131 -0.25 -16.36 5.02
CA LEU A 131 -0.27 -15.01 4.42
C LEU A 131 0.84 -14.12 4.98
N ALA A 132 1.11 -14.19 6.29
CA ALA A 132 2.22 -13.45 6.89
C ALA A 132 3.56 -13.85 6.27
N ILE A 133 3.83 -15.16 6.15
CA ILE A 133 5.06 -15.67 5.51
C ILE A 133 5.17 -15.16 4.08
N LEU A 134 4.07 -15.17 3.32
CA LEU A 134 4.07 -14.67 1.94
C LEU A 134 4.41 -13.17 1.84
N ILE A 135 3.80 -12.34 2.70
CA ILE A 135 4.05 -10.89 2.79
C ILE A 135 5.52 -10.62 3.12
N PHE A 136 6.03 -11.19 4.22
CA PHE A 136 7.38 -10.90 4.70
C PHE A 136 8.47 -11.52 3.82
N SER A 137 8.25 -12.72 3.26
CA SER A 137 9.22 -13.35 2.35
C SER A 137 9.38 -12.58 1.04
N ASN A 138 8.30 -12.03 0.49
CA ASN A 138 8.37 -11.20 -0.72
C ASN A 138 9.19 -9.92 -0.47
N ALA A 139 8.90 -9.20 0.62
CA ALA A 139 9.66 -8.00 0.96
C ALA A 139 11.13 -8.29 1.26
N ALA A 140 11.40 -9.35 2.06
CA ALA A 140 12.76 -9.74 2.40
C ALA A 140 13.57 -10.14 1.16
N SER A 141 13.00 -10.94 0.26
CA SER A 141 13.66 -11.35 -0.98
C SER A 141 13.92 -10.16 -1.91
N ALA A 142 12.96 -9.26 -2.08
CA ALA A 142 13.14 -8.06 -2.91
C ALA A 142 14.24 -7.14 -2.38
N ILE A 143 14.27 -6.88 -1.06
CA ILE A 143 15.32 -6.07 -0.43
C ILE A 143 16.67 -6.77 -0.53
N ALA A 144 16.75 -8.06 -0.21
CA ALA A 144 18.00 -8.83 -0.29
C ALA A 144 18.58 -8.78 -1.70
N ILE A 145 17.76 -9.00 -2.73
CA ILE A 145 18.22 -8.97 -4.11
C ILE A 145 18.62 -7.55 -4.54
N ALA A 146 17.86 -6.52 -4.14
CA ALA A 146 18.24 -5.14 -4.42
C ALA A 146 19.59 -4.77 -3.79
N THR A 147 19.85 -5.19 -2.55
CA THR A 147 21.16 -4.99 -1.90
C THR A 147 22.27 -5.79 -2.58
N PHE A 148 22.00 -7.04 -2.99
CA PHE A 148 22.96 -7.89 -3.66
C PHE A 148 23.47 -7.25 -4.96
N PHE A 149 22.59 -6.63 -5.75
CA PHE A 149 22.97 -5.93 -6.99
C PHE A 149 23.73 -4.62 -6.76
N GLN A 150 23.66 -4.04 -5.56
CA GLN A 150 24.43 -2.84 -5.23
C GLN A 150 25.87 -3.16 -4.85
N VAL A 151 26.10 -4.32 -4.22
CA VAL A 151 27.42 -4.71 -3.71
C VAL A 151 28.26 -5.45 -4.75
N ASN A 152 27.62 -6.24 -5.62
CA ASN A 152 28.34 -7.13 -6.54
C ASN A 152 28.45 -6.54 -7.95
N PRO A 153 29.63 -6.60 -8.58
CA PRO A 153 29.79 -6.19 -9.98
C PRO A 153 28.96 -7.09 -10.90
N VAL A 154 28.42 -6.50 -11.97
CA VAL A 154 27.53 -7.20 -12.91
C VAL A 154 28.29 -8.30 -13.65
N SER A 155 28.00 -9.56 -13.34
CA SER A 155 28.38 -10.74 -14.12
C SER A 155 27.20 -11.28 -14.93
N ILE A 156 27.45 -12.16 -15.90
CA ILE A 156 26.39 -12.74 -16.77
C ILE A 156 25.29 -13.42 -15.92
N GLY A 157 25.66 -14.18 -14.88
CA GLY A 157 24.70 -14.81 -13.98
C GLY A 157 23.88 -13.81 -13.15
N THR A 158 24.46 -12.66 -12.80
CA THR A 158 23.70 -11.60 -12.11
C THR A 158 22.70 -10.89 -13.03
N LEU A 159 22.91 -10.93 -14.35
CA LEU A 159 22.00 -10.30 -15.31
C LEU A 159 20.67 -11.07 -15.40
N GLU A 160 20.72 -12.39 -15.49
CA GLU A 160 19.51 -13.24 -15.51
C GLU A 160 18.71 -13.11 -14.22
N LEU A 161 19.40 -13.09 -13.07
CA LEU A 161 18.77 -12.86 -11.77
C LEU A 161 18.09 -11.48 -11.74
N LYS A 162 18.72 -10.45 -12.31
CA LYS A 162 18.19 -9.08 -12.36
C LYS A 162 16.93 -8.99 -13.22
N GLU A 163 16.85 -9.76 -14.29
CA GLU A 163 15.69 -9.77 -15.17
C GLU A 163 14.48 -10.53 -14.58
N ASN A 164 14.74 -11.66 -13.90
CA ASN A 164 13.67 -12.51 -13.38
C ASN A 164 13.14 -12.06 -12.01
N THR A 165 13.92 -11.30 -11.23
CA THR A 165 13.53 -10.90 -9.88
C THR A 165 12.29 -10.01 -9.84
N PRO A 166 12.19 -8.90 -10.61
CA PRO A 166 11.01 -8.04 -10.56
C PRO A 166 9.75 -8.78 -11.01
N LEU A 167 9.89 -9.69 -11.97
CA LEU A 167 8.79 -10.54 -12.45
C LEU A 167 8.25 -11.44 -11.33
N ALA A 168 9.14 -12.19 -10.66
CA ALA A 168 8.77 -13.09 -9.58
C ALA A 168 8.17 -12.30 -8.40
N SER A 169 8.79 -11.18 -8.01
CA SER A 169 8.29 -10.38 -6.89
C SER A 169 6.95 -9.71 -7.19
N ALA A 170 6.75 -9.17 -8.39
CA ALA A 170 5.46 -8.60 -8.80
C ALA A 170 4.36 -9.68 -8.85
N ALA A 171 4.67 -10.88 -9.34
CA ALA A 171 3.73 -12.00 -9.35
C ALA A 171 3.33 -12.45 -7.94
N ILE A 172 4.31 -12.60 -7.03
CA ILE A 172 4.05 -12.94 -5.63
C ILE A 172 3.22 -11.85 -4.95
N MET A 173 3.55 -10.58 -5.20
CA MET A 173 2.81 -9.44 -4.64
C MET A 173 1.36 -9.41 -5.11
N ALA A 174 1.12 -9.56 -6.42
CA ALA A 174 -0.22 -9.65 -6.99
C ALA A 174 -1.02 -10.84 -6.42
N ALA A 175 -0.37 -12.01 -6.32
CA ALA A 175 -0.99 -13.20 -5.73
C ALA A 175 -1.34 -13.00 -4.25
N THR A 176 -0.49 -12.29 -3.50
CA THR A 176 -0.73 -11.95 -2.10
C THR A 176 -1.94 -11.04 -1.96
N ASP A 177 -2.02 -9.97 -2.76
CA ASP A 177 -3.12 -9.00 -2.73
C ASP A 177 -4.46 -9.66 -3.06
N ILE A 178 -4.50 -10.49 -4.12
CA ILE A 178 -5.70 -11.25 -4.52
C ILE A 178 -6.09 -12.24 -3.42
N SER A 179 -5.13 -12.98 -2.88
CA SER A 179 -5.39 -13.96 -1.82
C SER A 179 -5.97 -13.28 -0.57
N LEU A 180 -5.38 -12.17 -0.14
CA LEU A 180 -5.79 -11.39 1.02
C LEU A 180 -7.19 -10.82 0.85
N ALA A 181 -7.50 -10.28 -0.33
CA ALA A 181 -8.83 -9.79 -0.67
C ALA A 181 -9.87 -10.93 -0.64
N MET A 182 -9.56 -12.05 -1.29
CA MET A 182 -10.45 -13.20 -1.39
C MET A 182 -10.75 -13.82 -0.02
N VAL A 183 -9.74 -14.07 0.82
CA VAL A 183 -9.96 -14.65 2.16
C VAL A 183 -10.73 -13.71 3.06
N THR A 184 -10.51 -12.39 2.94
CA THR A 184 -11.19 -11.39 3.76
C THR A 184 -12.67 -11.28 3.35
N ILE A 185 -12.95 -11.22 2.04
CA ILE A 185 -14.33 -11.22 1.53
C ILE A 185 -15.06 -12.51 1.91
N TRP A 186 -14.43 -13.68 1.69
CA TRP A 186 -15.00 -14.97 2.02
C TRP A 186 -15.35 -15.05 3.51
N LYS A 187 -14.42 -14.64 4.37
CA LYS A 187 -14.66 -14.70 5.82
C LYS A 187 -15.73 -13.70 6.26
N LEU A 188 -15.73 -12.48 5.74
CA LEU A 188 -16.77 -11.50 6.04
C LEU A 188 -18.16 -12.01 5.63
N LYS A 189 -18.31 -12.64 4.46
CA LYS A 189 -19.58 -13.24 4.02
C LYS A 189 -20.04 -14.40 4.92
N SER A 190 -19.12 -15.10 5.58
CA SER A 190 -19.46 -16.21 6.49
C SER A 190 -20.04 -15.78 7.84
N VAL A 191 -19.91 -14.50 8.22
CA VAL A 191 -20.39 -14.00 9.51
C VAL A 191 -21.92 -13.89 9.49
N LYS A 192 -22.60 -14.81 10.18
CA LYS A 192 -24.05 -14.76 10.38
C LYS A 192 -24.38 -13.71 11.43
N THR A 193 -24.99 -12.59 11.04
CA THR A 193 -25.45 -11.54 11.96
C THR A 193 -26.97 -11.48 11.99
N SER A 194 -27.59 -11.50 13.18
CA SER A 194 -29.06 -11.39 13.34
C SER A 194 -29.58 -9.96 13.11
N ARG A 195 -28.74 -8.93 13.25
CA ARG A 195 -29.15 -7.52 13.11
C ARG A 195 -28.98 -6.98 11.69
N ASN A 196 -30.07 -6.49 11.10
CA ASN A 196 -30.10 -5.89 9.76
C ASN A 196 -29.13 -4.71 9.59
N ALA A 197 -28.98 -3.86 10.63
CA ALA A 197 -28.05 -2.73 10.60
C ALA A 197 -26.59 -3.18 10.46
N THR A 198 -26.20 -4.24 11.15
CA THR A 198 -24.85 -4.82 11.05
C THR A 198 -24.62 -5.45 9.69
N ARG A 199 -25.63 -6.11 9.11
CA ARG A 199 -25.55 -6.70 7.77
C ARG A 199 -25.30 -5.65 6.68
N ALA A 200 -26.00 -4.51 6.74
CA ALA A 200 -25.81 -3.42 5.78
C ALA A 200 -24.39 -2.82 5.87
N LEU A 201 -23.89 -2.62 7.10
CA LEU A 201 -22.50 -2.18 7.33
C LEU A 201 -21.48 -3.19 6.77
N LEU A 202 -21.71 -4.48 7.02
CA LEU A 202 -20.84 -5.55 6.57
C LEU A 202 -20.76 -5.61 5.04
N HIS A 203 -21.90 -5.45 4.35
CA HIS A 203 -21.93 -5.39 2.89
C HIS A 203 -21.12 -4.21 2.33
N LYS A 204 -21.25 -3.01 2.90
CA LYS A 204 -20.43 -1.85 2.52
C LYS A 204 -18.96 -2.17 2.72
N VAL A 205 -18.58 -2.67 3.89
CA VAL A 205 -17.21 -3.08 4.20
C VAL A 205 -16.66 -4.10 3.20
N CYS A 206 -17.43 -5.15 2.86
CA CYS A 206 -17.03 -6.16 1.88
C CYS A 206 -16.76 -5.55 0.50
N PHE A 207 -17.67 -4.69 0.02
CA PHE A 207 -17.54 -4.05 -1.28
C PHE A 207 -16.25 -3.24 -1.37
N TYR A 208 -15.97 -2.43 -0.35
CA TYR A 208 -14.78 -1.60 -0.33
C TYR A 208 -13.49 -2.41 -0.21
N ILE A 209 -13.43 -3.42 0.67
CA ILE A 209 -12.26 -4.33 0.75
C ILE A 209 -12.00 -5.00 -0.61
N GLY A 210 -13.05 -5.40 -1.32
CA GLY A 210 -12.92 -5.93 -2.68
C GLY A 210 -12.36 -4.91 -3.65
N ALA A 211 -12.89 -3.68 -3.65
CA ALA A 211 -12.39 -2.61 -4.50
C ALA A 211 -10.89 -2.32 -4.26
N TYR A 212 -10.45 -2.29 -3.00
CA TYR A 212 -9.05 -2.08 -2.65
C TYR A 212 -8.14 -3.20 -3.12
N GLY A 213 -8.52 -4.46 -2.86
CA GLY A 213 -7.79 -5.62 -3.37
C GLY A 213 -7.69 -5.62 -4.90
N CYS A 214 -8.73 -5.14 -5.60
CA CYS A 214 -8.69 -4.95 -7.04
C CYS A 214 -7.71 -3.83 -7.44
N VAL A 215 -7.69 -2.69 -6.74
CA VAL A 215 -6.78 -1.58 -7.05
C VAL A 215 -5.32 -2.02 -6.92
N THR A 216 -4.94 -2.71 -5.85
CA THR A 216 -3.57 -3.19 -5.66
C THR A 216 -3.21 -4.32 -6.61
N ALA A 217 -4.11 -5.29 -6.83
CA ALA A 217 -3.89 -6.36 -7.81
C ALA A 217 -3.76 -5.82 -9.26
N VAL A 218 -4.55 -4.83 -9.65
CA VAL A 218 -4.44 -4.19 -10.97
C VAL A 218 -3.13 -3.41 -11.07
N SER A 219 -2.75 -2.67 -10.03
CA SER A 219 -1.49 -1.89 -10.03
C SER A 219 -0.26 -2.79 -10.15
N THR A 220 -0.25 -3.93 -9.47
CA THR A 220 0.83 -4.93 -9.56
C THR A 220 0.82 -5.71 -10.87
N SER A 221 -0.37 -6.00 -11.41
CA SER A 221 -0.50 -6.60 -12.75
C SER A 221 -0.03 -5.64 -13.85
N LEU A 222 -0.31 -4.33 -13.73
CA LEU A 222 0.21 -3.31 -14.64
C LEU A 222 1.73 -3.19 -14.54
N LEU A 223 2.28 -3.22 -13.32
CA LEU A 223 3.73 -3.27 -13.11
C LEU A 223 4.35 -4.47 -13.85
N LEU A 224 3.76 -5.65 -13.71
CA LEU A 224 4.20 -6.88 -14.37
C LEU A 224 4.08 -6.78 -15.90
N ALA A 225 2.97 -6.26 -16.41
CA ALA A 225 2.73 -6.08 -17.83
C ALA A 225 3.75 -5.11 -18.44
N PHE A 226 3.97 -3.95 -17.82
CA PHE A 226 4.97 -3.01 -18.29
C PHE A 226 6.39 -3.53 -18.16
N TRP A 227 6.73 -4.34 -17.16
CA TRP A 227 8.03 -5.00 -17.10
C TRP A 227 8.33 -5.84 -18.34
N LEU A 228 7.29 -6.47 -18.91
CA LEU A 228 7.39 -7.28 -20.12
C LEU A 228 7.39 -6.46 -21.40
N THR A 229 6.68 -5.33 -21.44
CA THR A 229 6.43 -4.56 -22.68
C THR A 229 7.21 -3.24 -22.77
N ASP A 230 7.31 -2.47 -21.69
CA ASP A 230 7.93 -1.15 -21.67
C ASP A 230 8.54 -0.79 -20.29
N LEU A 231 9.88 -0.68 -20.27
CA LEU A 231 10.63 -0.31 -19.06
C LEU A 231 10.30 1.11 -18.55
N ASN A 232 9.86 2.02 -19.41
CA ASN A 232 9.44 3.36 -18.99
C ASN A 232 8.15 3.28 -18.18
N GLY A 233 7.14 2.57 -18.71
CA GLY A 233 5.90 2.25 -18.00
C GLY A 233 6.17 1.52 -16.67
N TYR A 234 7.10 0.56 -16.65
CA TYR A 234 7.46 -0.15 -15.42
C TYR A 234 8.03 0.82 -14.38
N THR A 235 8.98 1.66 -14.77
CA THR A 235 9.63 2.63 -13.87
C THR A 235 8.60 3.63 -13.35
N PHE A 236 7.69 4.08 -14.22
CA PHE A 236 6.59 4.96 -13.85
C PHE A 236 5.70 4.32 -12.78
N VAL A 237 5.19 3.11 -13.02
CA VAL A 237 4.31 2.42 -12.06
C VAL A 237 5.04 2.11 -10.76
N PHE A 238 6.28 1.61 -10.84
CA PHE A 238 7.07 1.27 -9.65
C PHE A 238 7.27 2.45 -8.71
N ARG A 239 7.53 3.65 -9.27
CA ARG A 239 7.77 4.87 -8.49
C ARG A 239 6.54 5.37 -7.75
N ILE A 240 5.33 5.10 -8.24
CA ILE A 240 4.08 5.51 -7.60
C ILE A 240 3.45 4.40 -6.75
N LEU A 241 3.89 3.15 -6.92
CA LEU A 241 3.26 1.98 -6.34
C LEU A 241 3.21 2.02 -4.81
N GLY A 242 4.28 2.46 -4.14
CA GLY A 242 4.31 2.62 -2.68
C GLY A 242 3.20 3.55 -2.17
N ARG A 243 2.92 4.65 -2.90
CA ARG A 243 1.85 5.60 -2.56
C ARG A 243 0.47 5.01 -2.78
N ILE A 244 0.29 4.20 -3.84
CA ILE A 244 -0.97 3.49 -4.08
C ILE A 244 -1.28 2.58 -2.90
N TYR A 245 -0.28 1.86 -2.37
CA TYR A 245 -0.43 1.02 -1.18
C TYR A 245 -0.84 1.83 0.06
N SER A 246 -0.06 2.85 0.43
CA SER A 246 -0.35 3.67 1.62
C SER A 246 -1.69 4.40 1.53
N LEU A 247 -2.03 4.99 0.38
CA LEU A 247 -3.33 5.64 0.15
C LEU A 247 -4.48 4.64 0.26
N THR A 248 -4.34 3.46 -0.33
CA THR A 248 -5.36 2.40 -0.26
C THR A 248 -5.62 2.00 1.20
N ALA A 249 -4.57 1.79 1.99
CA ALA A 249 -4.70 1.51 3.42
C ALA A 249 -5.37 2.67 4.18
N LEU A 250 -4.96 3.91 3.92
CA LEU A 250 -5.45 5.10 4.62
C LEU A 250 -6.93 5.39 4.30
N VAL A 251 -7.34 5.30 3.04
CA VAL A 251 -8.74 5.48 2.64
C VAL A 251 -9.60 4.34 3.20
N ASN A 252 -9.11 3.09 3.19
CA ASN A 252 -9.81 1.98 3.85
C ASN A 252 -10.02 2.27 5.34
N PHE A 253 -8.96 2.74 5.99
CA PHE A 253 -8.99 3.09 7.40
C PHE A 253 -10.03 4.17 7.70
N LEU A 254 -10.01 5.27 6.94
CA LEU A 254 -10.92 6.39 7.07
C LEU A 254 -12.39 5.97 6.92
N LEU A 255 -12.70 5.22 5.86
CA LEU A 255 -14.09 4.80 5.59
C LEU A 255 -14.64 3.89 6.68
N VAL A 256 -13.83 2.94 7.14
CA VAL A 256 -14.24 2.02 8.22
C VAL A 256 -14.47 2.79 9.51
N TYR A 257 -13.66 3.82 9.76
CA TYR A 257 -13.79 4.67 10.93
C TYR A 257 -15.09 5.47 10.90
N GLU A 258 -15.37 6.17 9.79
CA GLU A 258 -16.59 6.96 9.61
C GLU A 258 -17.85 6.12 9.76
N TRP A 259 -17.89 4.92 9.17
CA TRP A 259 -19.08 4.07 9.29
C TRP A 259 -19.30 3.52 10.70
N ARG A 260 -18.22 3.29 11.47
CA ARG A 260 -18.35 2.93 12.88
C ARG A 260 -18.92 4.09 13.69
N ALA A 261 -18.49 5.31 13.40
CA ALA A 261 -19.02 6.52 14.01
C ALA A 261 -20.51 6.72 13.69
N GLU A 262 -20.91 6.52 12.43
CA GLU A 262 -22.30 6.59 11.99
C GLU A 262 -23.17 5.51 12.66
N ALA A 263 -22.68 4.27 12.74
CA ALA A 263 -23.37 3.17 13.41
C ALA A 263 -23.57 3.44 14.92
N ALA A 264 -22.54 3.99 15.59
CA ALA A 264 -22.62 4.35 17.00
C ALA A 264 -23.66 5.45 17.27
N LYS A 265 -23.73 6.49 16.40
CA LYS A 265 -24.76 7.54 16.49
C LYS A 265 -26.18 6.97 16.37
N LYS A 266 -26.41 6.06 15.42
CA LYS A 266 -27.73 5.40 15.24
C LYS A 266 -28.15 4.54 16.44
N LEU A 267 -27.20 3.85 17.07
CA LEU A 267 -27.45 3.07 18.30
C LEU A 267 -27.76 3.97 19.49
N GLY A 268 -27.03 5.09 19.66
CA GLY A 268 -27.27 6.05 20.74
C GLY A 268 -28.64 6.74 20.63
N ALA A 269 -29.07 7.09 19.41
CA ALA A 269 -30.38 7.69 19.17
C ALA A 269 -31.54 6.74 19.55
N PHE A 270 -31.37 5.43 19.41
CA PHE A 270 -32.41 4.44 19.72
C PHE A 270 -32.59 4.19 21.24
N HIS A 271 -31.59 4.50 22.06
CA HIS A 271 -31.67 4.36 23.53
C HIS A 271 -32.18 5.61 24.25
N SER A 272 -32.56 6.67 23.52
CA SER A 272 -33.16 7.88 24.09
C SER A 272 -34.68 8.01 23.82
N PRO A 273 -35.56 7.16 24.39
CA PRO A 273 -36.98 7.54 24.52
C PRO A 273 -37.59 7.50 25.94
N TYR A 274 -36.84 7.17 27.00
CA TYR A 274 -37.42 7.09 28.36
C TYR A 274 -36.63 7.88 29.40
N SER A 275 -36.64 9.21 29.29
CA SER A 275 -36.40 10.12 30.41
C SER A 275 -37.49 11.19 30.48
N HIS A 276 -38.73 10.83 30.18
CA HIS A 276 -39.87 11.67 30.55
C HIS A 276 -40.28 11.38 32.00
N THR A 277 -39.80 12.27 32.88
CA THR A 277 -40.58 12.89 33.96
C THR A 277 -41.42 11.97 34.84
N ARG A 278 -40.80 11.42 35.90
CA ARG A 278 -41.51 11.12 37.15
C ARG A 278 -41.13 12.17 38.19
N SER A 279 -41.65 13.39 38.04
CA SER A 279 -41.67 14.37 39.14
C SER A 279 -42.77 13.96 40.13
N GLY A 280 -42.47 12.96 40.95
CA GLY A 280 -43.26 12.66 42.13
C GLY A 280 -42.83 13.59 43.26
N THR A 281 -43.44 14.76 43.37
CA THR A 281 -43.47 15.54 44.61
C THR A 281 -44.26 14.75 45.64
N CYS A 282 -43.54 14.01 46.48
CA CYS A 282 -44.08 13.41 47.70
C CYS A 282 -44.01 14.48 48.79
N HIS A 283 -45.11 15.18 49.03
CA HIS A 283 -45.32 15.93 50.27
C HIS A 283 -45.63 14.90 51.36
N THR A 284 -44.68 14.69 52.27
CA THR A 284 -44.96 14.08 53.58
C THR A 284 -45.06 15.20 54.61
N SER A 285 -46.11 15.04 55.41
CA SER A 285 -46.64 15.81 56.53
C SER A 285 -45.63 16.33 57.55
#